data_AF-X1R7D5-F1
#
_entry.id   AF-X1R7D5-F1
#
_cell.length_a   1.000
_cell.length_b   1.000
_cell.length_c   1.000
_cell.angle_alpha   90.00
_cell.angle_beta   90.00
_cell.angle_gamma   90.00
#
_symmetry.space_group_name_H-M   'P 1'
#
loop_
_entity.id
_entity.type
_entity.pdbx_description
1 polymer ?
#
loop_
_entity_poly.entity_id
_entity_poly.type
_entity_poly.pdbx_seq_one_letter_code
_entity_poly.pdbx_strand_id
1 'polypeptide(L)'
;MQYYVGQRLHTSIFHPKVLEKALRSADVVIGAVYLVGKRPWVYITEDMVKLMKKGSVIVDISIDQGGCIETSQSTDHHNPVYTRHGVIHYAVTNIPSR
;
A
#
# COMPACT_ATOMS: atom_id res chain seq x y z
N MET A 1 9.27 2.27 -18.77
CA MET A 1 8.07 2.31 -17.89
C MET A 1 7.13 3.45 -18.26
N GLN A 2 7.52 4.72 -18.16
CA GLN A 2 6.63 5.85 -18.54
C GLN A 2 6.17 5.80 -20.01
N TYR A 3 7.03 5.34 -20.93
CA TYR A 3 6.68 5.10 -22.35
C TYR A 3 5.44 4.18 -22.52
N TYR A 4 5.32 3.13 -21.70
CA TYR A 4 4.18 2.20 -21.76
C TYR A 4 2.89 2.78 -21.17
N VAL A 5 3.01 3.78 -20.30
CA VAL A 5 1.85 4.43 -19.67
C VAL A 5 1.32 5.60 -20.52
N GLY A 6 2.09 6.04 -21.53
CA GLY A 6 1.68 7.10 -22.47
C GLY A 6 1.64 8.51 -21.88
N GLN A 7 2.06 8.66 -20.62
CA GLN A 7 2.11 9.95 -19.93
C GLN A 7 3.28 10.02 -18.94
N ARG A 8 3.69 11.23 -18.60
CA ARG A 8 4.72 11.46 -17.58
C ARG A 8 4.17 11.09 -16.22
N LEU A 9 4.91 10.27 -15.48
CA LEU A 9 4.57 9.92 -14.10
C LEU A 9 5.27 10.87 -13.14
N HIS A 10 4.55 11.32 -12.11
CA HIS A 10 5.17 12.00 -11.00
C HIS A 10 5.92 10.97 -10.15
N THR A 11 7.21 11.20 -9.95
CA THR A 11 8.08 10.32 -9.16
C THR A 11 8.74 11.14 -8.08
N SER A 12 8.99 10.52 -6.94
CA SER A 12 9.77 11.14 -5.87
C SER A 12 10.72 10.12 -5.25
N ILE A 13 11.70 10.64 -4.52
CA ILE A 13 12.56 9.81 -3.69
C ILE A 13 11.77 9.22 -2.52
N PHE A 14 12.21 8.07 -2.04
CA PHE A 14 11.61 7.43 -0.88
C PHE A 14 12.07 8.14 0.41
N HIS A 15 11.35 9.20 0.81
CA HIS A 15 11.66 10.00 1.99
C HIS A 15 10.42 10.16 2.89
N PRO A 16 10.50 9.89 4.21
CA PRO A 16 9.33 9.82 5.10
C PRO A 16 8.40 11.04 5.04
N LYS A 17 8.95 12.26 5.09
CA LYS A 17 8.14 13.50 5.02
C LYS A 17 7.38 13.67 3.70
N VAL A 18 7.95 13.19 2.59
CA VAL A 18 7.31 13.29 1.28
C VAL A 18 6.20 12.26 1.18
N LEU A 19 6.46 11.04 1.66
CA LEU A 19 5.49 9.96 1.72
C LEU A 19 4.26 10.34 2.56
N GLU A 20 4.47 10.84 3.79
CA GLU A 20 3.38 11.28 4.65
C GLU A 20 2.51 12.36 4.00
N LYS A 21 3.13 13.35 3.35
CA LYS A 21 2.40 14.41 2.63
C LYS A 21 1.56 13.84 1.48
N ALA A 22 2.11 12.89 0.72
CA ALA A 22 1.39 12.26 -0.38
C ALA A 22 0.18 11.45 0.13
N LEU A 23 0.37 10.67 1.21
CA LEU A 23 -0.66 9.83 1.82
C LEU A 23 -1.87 10.62 2.31
N ARG A 24 -1.67 11.81 2.90
CA ARG A 24 -2.77 12.69 3.35
C ARG A 24 -3.77 13.06 2.26
N SER A 25 -3.29 13.21 1.02
CA SER A 25 -4.13 13.55 -0.13
C SER A 25 -4.56 12.35 -0.97
N ALA A 26 -3.97 11.16 -0.74
CA ALA A 26 -4.20 9.99 -1.57
C ALA A 26 -5.61 9.43 -1.36
N ASP A 27 -6.30 9.16 -2.46
CA ASP A 27 -7.56 8.39 -2.45
C ASP A 27 -7.27 6.89 -2.58
N VAL A 28 -6.18 6.53 -3.27
CA VAL A 28 -5.70 5.15 -3.43
C VAL A 28 -4.18 5.10 -3.26
N VAL A 29 -3.70 4.10 -2.52
CA VAL A 29 -2.28 3.80 -2.32
C VAL A 29 -2.03 2.35 -2.72
N ILE A 30 -1.00 2.11 -3.53
CA ILE A 30 -0.61 0.77 -3.96
C ILE A 30 0.78 0.47 -3.41
N GLY A 31 0.86 -0.46 -2.46
CA GLY A 31 2.09 -1.00 -1.92
C GLY A 31 2.61 -2.13 -2.80
N ALA A 32 3.63 -1.86 -3.61
CA ALA A 32 4.22 -2.82 -4.54
C ALA A 32 5.74 -2.91 -4.37
N VAL A 33 6.20 -2.94 -3.11
CA VAL A 33 7.63 -3.02 -2.78
C VAL A 33 8.08 -4.48 -2.79
N TYR A 34 9.15 -4.77 -3.50
CA TYR A 34 9.81 -6.07 -3.44
C TYR A 34 10.72 -6.12 -2.20
N LEU A 35 10.40 -6.96 -1.23
CA LEU A 35 11.10 -7.03 0.06
C LEU A 35 12.27 -8.03 -0.05
N VAL A 36 13.48 -7.50 -0.21
CA VAL A 36 14.72 -8.31 -0.28
C VAL A 36 15.28 -8.55 1.13
N GLY A 37 15.25 -9.80 1.62
CA GLY A 37 15.91 -10.23 2.86
C GLY A 37 14.99 -10.51 4.06
N LYS A 38 15.59 -10.77 5.24
CA LYS A 38 14.89 -11.26 6.46
C LYS A 38 14.26 -10.16 7.34
N ARG A 39 13.69 -9.10 6.78
CA ARG A 39 12.99 -8.09 7.59
C ARG A 39 11.81 -7.52 6.81
N PRO A 40 10.60 -7.48 7.39
CA PRO A 40 9.59 -6.56 6.88
C PRO A 40 10.11 -5.15 7.14
N TRP A 41 10.35 -4.40 6.08
CA TRP A 41 10.53 -2.96 6.19
C TRP A 41 9.14 -2.38 6.09
N VAL A 42 8.54 -2.11 7.25
CA VAL A 42 7.32 -1.31 7.30
C VAL A 42 7.69 0.07 6.77
N TYR A 43 7.16 0.39 5.59
CA TYR A 43 7.45 1.63 4.87
C TYR A 43 6.39 2.68 5.16
N ILE A 44 5.15 2.24 5.36
CA ILE A 44 4.01 3.07 5.76
C ILE A 44 3.60 2.62 7.16
N THR A 45 3.82 3.47 8.16
CA THR A 45 3.44 3.19 9.54
C THR A 45 1.94 3.35 9.76
N GLU A 46 1.41 2.77 10.83
CA GLU A 46 0.02 2.94 11.23
C GLU A 46 -0.34 4.42 11.43
N ASP A 47 0.58 5.20 12.00
CA ASP A 47 0.36 6.64 12.18
C ASP A 47 0.27 7.38 10.85
N MET A 48 1.00 6.95 9.81
CA MET A 48 0.81 7.49 8.46
C MET A 48 -0.57 7.11 7.87
N VAL A 49 -1.06 5.89 8.14
CA VAL A 49 -2.39 5.45 7.68
C VAL A 49 -3.52 6.25 8.34
N LYS A 50 -3.41 6.55 9.63
CA LYS A 50 -4.40 7.39 10.35
C LYS A 50 -4.56 8.79 9.76
N LEU A 51 -3.57 9.27 9.01
CA LEU A 51 -3.58 10.58 8.37
C LEU A 51 -4.24 10.58 6.98
N MET A 52 -4.56 9.41 6.44
CA MET A 52 -5.23 9.28 5.16
C MET A 52 -6.70 9.68 5.26
N LYS A 53 -7.31 10.00 4.10
CA LYS A 53 -8.73 10.30 4.01
C LYS A 53 -9.56 9.08 4.43
N LYS A 54 -10.62 9.27 5.22
CA LYS A 54 -11.60 8.21 5.44
C LYS A 54 -12.25 7.82 4.10
N GLY A 55 -12.40 6.52 3.87
CA GLY A 55 -12.88 5.94 2.61
C GLY A 55 -11.80 5.76 1.55
N SER A 56 -10.56 6.21 1.79
CA SER A 56 -9.43 5.89 0.90
C SER A 56 -9.10 4.39 0.94
N VAL A 57 -8.37 3.94 -0.09
CA VAL A 57 -8.05 2.53 -0.30
C VAL A 57 -6.55 2.29 -0.28
N ILE A 58 -6.13 1.26 0.44
CA ILE A 58 -4.79 0.69 0.39
C ILE A 58 -4.87 -0.68 -0.29
N VAL A 59 -4.01 -0.89 -1.28
CA VAL A 59 -3.81 -2.17 -1.96
C VAL A 59 -2.38 -2.62 -1.68
N ASP A 60 -2.19 -3.64 -0.85
CA ASP A 60 -0.84 -4.14 -0.50
C ASP A 60 -0.52 -5.42 -1.29
N ILE A 61 0.12 -5.25 -2.45
CA ILE A 61 0.56 -6.33 -3.32
C ILE A 61 1.75 -7.08 -2.71
N SER A 62 2.48 -6.45 -1.78
CA SER A 62 3.63 -7.05 -1.11
C SER A 62 3.25 -7.95 0.08
N ILE A 63 1.96 -8.20 0.29
CA ILE A 63 1.46 -8.97 1.44
C ILE A 63 2.02 -10.39 1.52
N ASP A 64 2.27 -11.02 0.38
CA ASP A 64 2.88 -12.36 0.29
C ASP A 64 4.31 -12.41 0.86
N GLN A 65 4.95 -11.25 1.06
CA GLN A 65 6.29 -11.10 1.63
C GLN A 65 6.28 -10.44 3.02
N GLY A 66 5.09 -10.31 3.63
CA GLY A 66 4.92 -9.69 4.96
C GLY A 66 4.37 -8.26 4.92
N GLY A 67 4.10 -7.70 3.73
CA GLY A 67 3.49 -6.39 3.57
C GLY A 67 4.45 -5.22 3.76
N CYS A 68 4.12 -4.08 3.16
CA CYS A 68 4.90 -2.85 3.24
C CYS A 68 4.21 -1.76 4.10
N ILE A 69 2.98 -2.05 4.55
CA ILE A 69 2.15 -1.16 5.36
C ILE A 69 1.82 -1.85 6.69
N GLU A 70 2.00 -1.16 7.80
CA GLU A 70 1.87 -1.73 9.16
C GLU A 70 0.46 -2.23 9.49
N THR A 71 -0.56 -1.62 8.88
CA THR A 71 -1.98 -1.97 9.09
C THR A 71 -2.49 -3.01 8.10
N SER A 72 -1.63 -3.48 7.19
CA SER A 72 -1.94 -4.58 6.29
C SER A 72 -1.99 -5.91 7.05
N GLN A 73 -3.05 -6.68 6.79
CA GLN A 73 -3.29 -8.01 7.29
C GLN A 73 -3.74 -8.85 6.09
N SER A 74 -3.14 -10.02 5.92
CA SER A 74 -3.49 -10.91 4.81
C SER A 74 -4.98 -11.28 4.84
N THR A 75 -5.62 -11.16 3.68
CA THR A 75 -6.99 -11.61 3.42
C THR A 75 -7.02 -12.71 2.36
N ASP A 76 -8.19 -13.31 2.18
CA ASP A 76 -8.47 -14.27 1.12
C ASP A 76 -9.47 -13.70 0.12
N HIS A 77 -9.72 -14.43 -0.97
CA HIS A 77 -10.65 -14.00 -2.02
C HIS A 77 -12.13 -13.98 -1.58
N HIS A 78 -12.49 -14.65 -0.48
CA HIS A 78 -13.86 -14.66 0.04
C HIS A 78 -14.14 -13.41 0.88
N ASN A 79 -13.15 -12.93 1.63
CA ASN A 79 -13.22 -11.73 2.46
C ASN A 79 -12.08 -10.76 2.11
N PRO A 80 -12.09 -10.19 0.89
CA PRO A 80 -10.91 -9.53 0.32
C PRO A 80 -10.56 -8.19 0.96
N VAL A 81 -11.51 -7.58 1.69
CA VAL A 81 -11.36 -6.23 2.22
C VAL A 81 -11.74 -6.14 3.69
N TYR A 82 -11.07 -5.24 4.39
CA TYR A 82 -11.41 -4.82 5.75
C TYR A 82 -11.10 -3.34 5.93
N THR A 83 -11.59 -2.73 7.02
CA THR A 83 -11.35 -1.30 7.29
C THR A 83 -10.57 -1.12 8.58
N ARG A 84 -9.54 -0.27 8.55
CA ARG A 84 -8.75 0.17 9.71
C ARG A 84 -8.63 1.69 9.67
N HIS A 85 -8.92 2.37 10.77
CA HIS A 85 -8.86 3.85 10.86
C HIS A 85 -9.71 4.59 9.81
N GLY A 86 -10.74 3.94 9.30
CA GLY A 86 -11.56 4.46 8.20
C GLY A 86 -10.94 4.32 6.81
N VAL A 87 -9.81 3.61 6.68
CA VAL A 87 -9.14 3.29 5.41
C VAL A 87 -9.41 1.83 5.05
N ILE A 88 -9.85 1.61 3.81
CA ILE A 88 -10.19 0.28 3.29
C ILE A 88 -8.89 -0.39 2.83
N HIS A 89 -8.63 -1.60 3.30
CA HIS A 89 -7.47 -2.39 2.93
C HIS A 89 -7.88 -3.54 2.03
N TYR A 90 -7.12 -3.75 0.97
CA TYR A 90 -7.12 -4.93 0.13
C TYR A 90 -5.71 -5.54 0.17
N ALA A 91 -5.58 -6.70 0.79
CA ALA A 91 -4.30 -7.37 1.00
C ALA A 91 -4.48 -8.89 0.81
N VAL A 92 -5.13 -9.25 -0.30
CA VAL A 92 -5.37 -10.65 -0.68
C VAL A 92 -4.04 -11.28 -1.08
N THR A 93 -3.73 -12.44 -0.50
CA THR A 93 -2.54 -13.21 -0.86
C THR A 93 -2.71 -13.89 -2.21
N ASN A 94 -1.61 -14.22 -2.89
CA ASN A 94 -1.63 -14.99 -4.14
C ASN A 94 -2.53 -14.39 -5.25
N ILE A 95 -2.48 -13.07 -5.42
CA ILE A 95 -3.24 -12.32 -6.45
C ILE A 95 -3.15 -12.93 -7.87
N PRO A 96 -2.02 -13.51 -8.33
CA PRO A 96 -1.94 -14.14 -9.65
C PRO A 96 -2.77 -15.41 -9.80
N SER A 97 -3.30 -15.99 -8.72
CA SER A 97 -4.12 -17.21 -8.81
C SER A 97 -5.52 -16.90 -9.36
N ARG A 98 -5.70 -17.29 -10.62
CA ARG A 98 -6.99 -17.54 -11.25
C ARG A 98 -7.03 -18.99 -11.69
#